data_AF-A0A067TRV5-F1
#
_entry.id   AF-A0A067TRV5-F1
#
_cell.length_a   1.000
_cell.length_b   1.000
_cell.length_c   1.000
_cell.angle_alpha   90.00
_cell.angle_beta   90.00
_cell.angle_gamma   90.00
#
_symmetry.space_group_name_H-M   'P 1'
#
loop_
_entity.id
_entity.type
_entity.pdbx_description
1 polymer ?
#
loop_
_entity_poly.entity_id
_entity_poly.type
_entity_poly.pdbx_seq_one_letter_code
_entity_poly.pdbx_strand_id
1 'polypeptide(L)'
;MLVILRDGRKLHGVLRSYDQFANLVLEDTVERIYHGNAFAESWHGLFLIRGENVVLLGEIDLDREDDVPLKQVDYNLLASYHKQDAEDKKEREEAKSQILYEQKGFCKEGGEGDGY
;
A
#
# COMPACT_ATOMS: atom_id res chain seq x y z
N MET A 1 -4.03 -6.50 11.92
CA MET A 1 -4.34 -5.09 11.55
C MET A 1 -3.71 -4.78 10.21
N LEU A 2 -4.41 -4.04 9.34
CA LEU A 2 -3.90 -3.51 8.07
C LEU A 2 -3.51 -2.04 8.26
N VAL A 3 -2.37 -1.64 7.70
CA VAL A 3 -1.93 -0.24 7.59
C VAL A 3 -1.55 0.03 6.13
N ILE A 4 -2.14 1.08 5.55
CA ILE A 4 -1.77 1.57 4.21
C ILE A 4 -0.91 2.82 4.38
N LEU A 5 0.26 2.78 3.76
CA LEU A 5 1.20 3.89 3.77
C LEU A 5 1.02 4.78 2.55
N ARG A 6 1.53 6.01 2.64
CA ARG A 6 1.49 7.00 1.57
C ARG A 6 2.13 6.52 0.28
N ASP A 7 3.23 5.77 0.38
CA ASP A 7 3.91 5.15 -0.77
C ASP A 7 3.16 3.95 -1.38
N GLY A 8 1.94 3.64 -0.90
CA GLY A 8 1.08 2.58 -1.40
C GLY A 8 1.35 1.19 -0.80
N ARG A 9 2.36 1.07 0.09
CA ARG A 9 2.67 -0.18 0.78
C ARG A 9 1.54 -0.58 1.74
N LYS A 10 1.29 -1.88 1.81
CA LYS A 10 0.23 -2.49 2.64
C LYS A 10 0.89 -3.39 3.66
N LEU A 11 0.84 -2.98 4.92
CA LEU A 11 1.44 -3.70 6.04
C LEU A 11 0.36 -4.40 6.85
N HIS A 12 0.56 -5.68 7.09
CA HIS A 12 -0.23 -6.47 8.01
C HIS A 12 0.62 -6.75 9.26
N GLY A 13 0.05 -6.62 10.44
CA GLY A 13 0.75 -6.93 11.67
C GLY A 13 -0.11 -6.78 12.91
N VAL A 14 0.51 -6.97 14.06
CA VAL A 14 -0.11 -6.82 15.38
C VAL A 14 0.24 -5.44 15.93
N LEU A 15 -0.75 -4.57 16.13
CA LEU A 15 -0.54 -3.27 16.76
C LEU A 15 -0.16 -3.45 18.23
N ARG A 16 1.00 -2.95 18.62
CA ARG A 16 1.47 -2.99 20.02
C ARG A 16 1.31 -1.67 20.74
N SER A 17 1.53 -0.57 20.05
CA SER A 17 1.44 0.77 20.63
C SER A 17 1.15 1.80 19.54
N TYR A 18 0.49 2.88 19.94
CA TYR A 18 0.29 4.07 19.14
C TYR A 18 0.35 5.33 20.02
N ASP A 19 0.48 6.50 19.40
CA ASP A 19 0.36 7.81 20.04
C ASP A 19 -0.69 8.72 19.36
N GLN A 20 -0.88 9.94 19.88
CA GLN A 20 -1.84 10.91 19.33
C GLN A 20 -1.48 11.45 17.93
N PHE A 21 -0.24 11.23 17.48
CA PHE A 21 0.22 11.60 16.15
C PHE A 21 0.13 10.42 15.17
N ALA A 22 -0.47 9.31 15.59
CA ALA A 22 -0.57 8.07 14.84
C ALA A 22 0.79 7.43 14.51
N ASN A 23 1.84 7.67 15.31
CA ASN A 23 3.04 6.84 15.22
C ASN A 23 2.69 5.43 15.73
N LEU A 24 3.02 4.39 14.97
CA LEU A 24 2.60 3.00 15.24
C LEU A 24 3.80 2.10 15.47
N VAL A 25 3.68 1.21 16.46
CA VAL A 25 4.56 0.05 16.61
C VAL A 25 3.79 -1.19 16.21
N LEU A 26 4.21 -1.84 15.13
CA LEU A 26 3.70 -3.13 14.68
C LEU A 26 4.70 -4.23 15.00
N GLU A 27 4.21 -5.35 15.53
CA GLU A 27 4.96 -6.60 15.65
C GLU A 27 4.44 -7.61 14.64
N ASP A 28 5.27 -8.62 14.31
CA ASP A 28 4.96 -9.66 13.34
C ASP A 28 4.49 -9.09 12.00
N THR A 29 5.17 -8.02 11.58
CA THR A 29 4.79 -7.24 10.41
C THR A 29 5.18 -7.97 9.14
N VAL A 30 4.22 -8.13 8.23
CA VAL A 30 4.43 -8.54 6.85
C VAL A 30 3.96 -7.45 5.91
N GLU A 31 4.70 -7.22 4.84
CA GLU A 31 4.26 -6.39 3.74
C GLU A 31 3.63 -7.26 2.67
N ARG A 32 2.43 -6.91 2.25
CA ARG A 32 1.67 -7.68 1.27
C ARG A 32 1.53 -6.90 -0.03
N ILE A 33 1.96 -7.51 -1.13
CA ILE A 33 1.79 -7.00 -2.50
C ILE A 33 0.75 -7.83 -3.24
N TYR A 34 0.07 -7.20 -4.21
CA TYR A 34 -1.06 -7.79 -4.92
C TYR A 34 -0.91 -7.59 -6.42
N HIS A 35 -1.31 -8.59 -7.21
CA HIS A 35 -1.45 -8.47 -8.66
C HIS A 35 -2.48 -9.49 -9.16
N GLY A 36 -3.52 -9.02 -9.86
CA GLY A 36 -4.63 -9.86 -10.29
C GLY A 36 -5.30 -10.59 -9.12
N ASN A 37 -5.40 -11.93 -9.22
CA ASN A 37 -5.96 -12.79 -8.17
C ASN A 37 -4.87 -13.43 -7.27
N ALA A 38 -3.69 -12.81 -7.17
CA ALA A 38 -2.59 -13.30 -6.37
C ALA A 38 -2.05 -12.25 -5.41
N PHE A 39 -1.47 -12.72 -4.30
CA PHE A 39 -0.75 -11.90 -3.33
C PHE A 39 0.57 -12.57 -2.93
N ALA A 40 1.51 -11.77 -2.44
CA ALA A 40 2.75 -12.25 -1.86
C ALA A 40 3.12 -11.42 -0.64
N GLU A 41 3.89 -12.03 0.27
CA GLU A 41 4.24 -11.42 1.56
C GLU A 41 5.75 -11.37 1.75
N SER A 42 6.23 -10.28 2.34
CA SER A 42 7.61 -10.12 2.79
C SER A 42 7.63 -9.86 4.29
N TRP A 43 8.39 -10.64 5.04
CA TRP A 43 8.52 -10.51 6.50
C TRP A 43 9.39 -9.31 6.89
N HIS A 44 8.90 -8.48 7.80
CA HIS A 44 9.60 -7.30 8.34
C HIS A 44 9.75 -7.32 9.88
N GLY A 45 8.96 -8.12 10.60
CA GLY A 45 9.09 -8.27 12.05
C GLY A 45 8.59 -7.05 12.82
N LEU A 46 9.45 -6.42 13.64
CA LEU A 46 9.10 -5.22 14.40
C LEU A 46 9.27 -3.97 13.52
N PHE A 47 8.19 -3.19 13.37
CA PHE A 47 8.14 -2.04 12.47
C PHE A 47 7.65 -0.79 13.22
N LEU A 48 8.44 0.29 13.16
CA LEU A 48 8.06 1.60 13.69
C LEU A 48 7.64 2.51 12.54
N ILE A 49 6.36 2.86 12.49
CA ILE A 49 5.77 3.68 11.43
C ILE A 49 5.58 5.09 11.96
N ARG A 50 6.08 6.07 11.20
CA ARG A 50 5.85 7.48 11.50
C ARG A 50 4.46 7.91 11.03
N GLY A 51 3.71 8.56 11.90
CA GLY A 51 2.27 8.72 11.74
C GLY A 51 1.84 9.57 10.56
N GLU A 52 2.66 10.52 10.10
CA GLU A 52 2.31 11.22 8.88
C GLU A 52 2.22 10.25 7.69
N ASN A 53 3.03 9.19 7.62
CA ASN A 53 3.06 8.30 6.47
C ASN A 53 1.89 7.31 6.44
N VAL A 54 1.03 7.32 7.46
CA VAL A 54 -0.17 6.50 7.53
C VAL A 54 -1.29 7.18 6.75
N VAL A 55 -1.84 6.50 5.76
CA VAL A 55 -3.03 6.93 5.03
C VAL A 55 -4.27 6.46 5.76
N LEU A 56 -4.32 5.17 6.06
CA LEU A 56 -5.38 4.56 6.86
C LEU A 56 -4.85 3.33 7.60
N LEU A 57 -5.57 2.94 8.65
CA LEU A 57 -5.42 1.66 9.31
C LEU A 57 -6.78 1.06 9.65
N GLY A 58 -6.84 -0.26 9.75
CA GLY A 58 -8.07 -0.97 10.06
C GLY A 58 -7.80 -2.34 10.68
N GLU A 59 -8.67 -2.74 11.59
CA GLU A 59 -8.71 -4.12 12.06
C GLU A 59 -9.13 -5.06 10.92
N ILE A 60 -8.57 -6.27 10.92
CA ILE A 60 -8.89 -7.29 9.92
C ILE A 60 -9.68 -8.38 10.63
N ASP A 61 -10.81 -8.74 10.06
CA ASP A 61 -11.59 -9.90 10.46
C ASP A 61 -10.98 -11.15 9.82
N LEU A 62 -10.36 -12.00 10.66
CA LEU A 62 -9.62 -13.18 10.19
C LEU A 62 -10.54 -14.21 9.53
N ASP A 63 -11.76 -14.38 10.02
CA ASP A 63 -12.71 -15.33 9.45
C ASP A 63 -13.08 -14.95 8.02
N ARG A 64 -13.18 -13.64 7.74
CA ARG A 64 -13.47 -13.11 6.41
C ARG A 64 -12.25 -13.05 5.51
N GLU A 65 -11.05 -13.00 6.07
CA GLU A 65 -9.79 -13.00 5.31
C GLU A 65 -9.56 -14.36 4.63
N ASP A 66 -9.92 -15.45 5.30
CA ASP A 66 -9.80 -16.82 4.78
C ASP A 66 -10.72 -17.07 3.56
N ASP A 67 -11.85 -16.36 3.48
CA ASP A 67 -12.81 -16.48 2.37
C ASP A 67 -12.38 -15.71 1.10
N VAL A 68 -11.30 -14.91 1.19
CA VAL A 68 -10.84 -14.11 0.05
C VAL A 68 -10.16 -15.03 -0.99
N PRO A 69 -10.66 -15.10 -2.24
CA PRO A 69 -10.18 -16.06 -3.24
C PRO A 69 -8.87 -15.60 -3.92
N LEU A 70 -7.87 -15.20 -3.13
CA LEU A 70 -6.55 -14.80 -3.59
C LEU A 70 -5.53 -15.93 -3.36
N LYS A 71 -4.65 -16.15 -4.34
CA LYS A 71 -3.60 -17.17 -4.24
C LYS A 71 -2.30 -16.57 -3.73
N GLN A 72 -1.76 -17.13 -2.64
CA GLN A 72 -0.41 -16.78 -2.20
C GLN A 72 0.63 -17.35 -3.18
N VAL A 73 1.58 -16.51 -3.60
CA VAL A 73 2.68 -16.87 -4.51
C VAL A 73 4.02 -16.38 -3.98
N ASP A 74 5.11 -16.79 -4.63
CA ASP A 74 6.46 -16.33 -4.30
C ASP A 74 6.60 -14.81 -4.49
N TYR A 75 7.26 -14.17 -3.53
CA TYR A 75 7.45 -12.73 -3.53
C TYR A 75 8.25 -12.23 -4.73
N ASN A 76 9.34 -12.91 -5.10
CA ASN A 76 10.20 -12.46 -6.20
C ASN A 76 9.48 -12.53 -7.55
N LEU A 77 8.62 -13.53 -7.71
CA LEU A 77 7.78 -13.66 -8.89
C LEU A 77 6.79 -12.49 -9.00
N LEU A 78 6.05 -12.19 -7.92
CA LEU A 78 5.01 -11.17 -7.95
C LEU A 78 5.56 -9.74 -7.94
N ALA A 79 6.73 -9.52 -7.33
CA ALA A 79 7.36 -8.21 -7.22
C ALA A 79 7.63 -7.56 -8.58
N SER A 80 7.98 -8.35 -9.59
CA SER A 80 8.22 -7.84 -10.95
C SER A 80 6.94 -7.27 -11.57
N TYR A 81 5.82 -8.00 -11.45
CA TYR A 81 4.52 -7.57 -11.95
C TYR A 81 3.97 -6.37 -11.16
N HIS A 82 4.07 -6.42 -9.83
CA HIS A 82 3.64 -5.30 -8.98
C HIS A 82 4.43 -4.02 -9.28
N LYS A 83 5.73 -4.12 -9.54
CA LYS A 83 6.55 -2.98 -9.93
C LYS A 83 6.11 -2.40 -11.28
N GLN A 84 5.86 -3.27 -12.26
CA GLN A 84 5.35 -2.85 -13.57
C GLN A 84 3.99 -2.15 -13.45
N ASP A 85 3.05 -2.70 -12.66
CA ASP A 85 1.75 -2.07 -12.41
C ASP A 85 1.90 -0.67 -11.79
N ALA A 86 2.84 -0.50 -10.87
CA ALA A 86 3.11 0.79 -10.23
C ALA A 86 3.71 1.81 -11.21
N GLU A 87 4.63 1.38 -12.08
CA GLU A 87 5.20 2.19 -13.16
C GLU A 87 4.11 2.59 -14.17
N ASP A 88 3.30 1.65 -14.64
CA ASP A 88 2.20 1.87 -15.57
C ASP A 88 1.13 2.81 -14.97
N LYS A 89 0.78 2.64 -13.68
CA LYS A 89 -0.15 3.55 -12.96
C LYS A 89 0.42 4.97 -12.95
N LYS A 90 1.70 5.13 -12.60
CA LYS A 90 2.37 6.43 -12.53
C LYS A 90 2.38 7.12 -13.89
N GLU A 91 2.83 6.45 -14.95
CA GLU A 91 2.86 7.01 -16.31
C GLU A 91 1.46 7.43 -16.78
N ARG A 92 0.44 6.61 -16.50
CA ARG A 92 -0.94 6.91 -16.86
C ARG A 92 -1.50 8.11 -16.10
N GLU A 93 -1.19 8.23 -14.82
CA GLU A 93 -1.62 9.36 -13.99
C GLU A 93 -0.93 10.66 -14.39
N GLU A 94 0.37 10.62 -14.68
CA GLU A 94 1.13 11.77 -15.20
C GLU A 94 0.58 12.23 -16.54
N ALA A 95 0.36 11.32 -17.49
CA ALA A 95 -0.21 11.63 -18.79
C ALA A 95 -1.63 12.22 -18.68
N LYS A 96 -2.49 11.63 -17.83
CA LYS A 96 -3.84 12.12 -17.56
C LYS A 96 -3.81 13.52 -16.93
N SER A 97 -2.96 13.73 -15.94
CA SER A 97 -2.78 15.02 -15.24
C SER A 97 -2.31 16.10 -16.21
N GLN A 98 -1.35 15.78 -17.09
CA GLN A 98 -0.87 16.70 -18.12
C GLN A 98 -1.99 17.12 -19.08
N ILE A 99 -2.76 16.16 -19.60
CA ILE A 99 -3.86 16.42 -20.54
C ILE A 99 -4.95 17.30 -19.89
N LEU A 100 -5.33 16.99 -18.64
CA LEU A 100 -6.34 17.75 -17.91
C LEU A 100 -5.87 19.17 -17.60
N TYR A 101 -4.59 19.34 -17.28
CA TYR A 101 -4.00 20.65 -17.06
C TYR A 101 -4.03 21.49 -18.34
N GLU A 102 -3.44 20.97 -19.43
CA GLU A 102 -3.27 21.71 -20.67
C GLU A 102 -4.59 21.99 -21.40
N GLN A 103 -5.49 21.01 -21.48
CA GLN A 103 -6.68 21.10 -22.33
C GLN A 103 -7.93 21.58 -21.60
N LYS A 104 -7.96 21.46 -20.27
CA LYS A 104 -9.15 21.72 -19.46
C LYS A 104 -8.91 22.70 -18.31
N GLY A 105 -7.66 23.09 -18.03
CA GLY A 105 -7.32 24.06 -17.00
C GLY A 105 -7.46 23.54 -15.57
N PHE A 106 -7.49 22.22 -15.36
CA PHE A 106 -7.47 21.64 -14.01
C PHE A 106 -6.08 21.79 -13.38
N CYS A 107 -6.01 21.84 -12.05
CA CYS A 107 -4.73 21.79 -11.34
C CYS A 107 -4.12 20.38 -11.43
N LYS A 108 -2.79 20.33 -11.45
CA LYS A 108 -2.07 19.08 -11.17
C LYS A 108 -2.12 18.85 -9.66
N GLU A 109 -2.86 17.84 -9.22
CA GLU A 109 -2.85 17.37 -7.82
C GLU A 109 -1.93 16.16 -7.68
N GLY A 110 -1.31 16.00 -6.50
CA GLY A 110 -0.41 14.91 -6.13
C GLY A 110 0.96 15.40 -5.63
N GLY A 111 1.27 15.16 -4.35
CA GLY A 111 2.60 15.39 -3.79
C GLY A 111 3.55 14.22 -4.05
N GLU A 112 4.87 14.46 -3.96
CA GLU A 112 5.83 13.36 -3.93
C GLU A 112 5.48 12.42 -2.77
N GLY A 113 5.23 11.15 -3.09
CA GLY A 113 4.92 10.12 -2.10
C GLY A 113 3.44 9.86 -1.86
N ASP A 114 2.50 10.48 -2.58
CA ASP A 114 1.06 10.16 -2.53
C ASP A 114 0.69 9.05 -3.53
N GLY A 115 1.26 7.85 -3.35
CA GLY A 115 1.12 6.71 -4.26
C GLY A 115 0.02 5.68 -3.90
N TYR A 116 -0.80 5.99 -2.89
CA TYR A 116 -1.79 5.07 -2.31
C TYR A 116 -2.97 4.67 -3.23
#